data_AF-S2YVJ2-F1
#
_entry.id   AF-S2YVJ2-F1
#
_cell.length_a   1.000
_cell.length_b   1.000
_cell.length_c   1.000
_cell.angle_alpha   90.00
_cell.angle_beta   90.00
_cell.angle_gamma   90.00
#
_symmetry.space_group_name_H-M   'P 1'
#
loop_
_entity.id
_entity.type
_entity.pdbx_description
1 polymer ?
#
loop_
_entity_poly.entity_id
_entity_poly.type
_entity_poly.pdbx_seq_one_letter_code
_entity_poly.pdbx_strand_id
1 'polypeptide(L)'
;MHNSSRIPTFFTATLVAAALIAAPQLAEAQTEPALSQVVTADEPIAPHGTAVTLTEGHADIGPVIVDNKLQLLLRDDSATPPTWRYLDDVTVQLTDAAQQQVADGYAFTGAKAGDTVWAVPQTEIAGVPWLGWNTQHPSLAGKDATLHFGPHEGAGAFSLFLQNGGFTAPQVIGQDMYVAAGTHAHANWVFTAPGTHTVALSATVGDVTTTPVNLTFELDSSTASASTPSVSASVPWWILAIGALVLVAGVILFARSRR
;
A
#
# COMPACT_ATOMS: atom_id res chain seq x y z
N MET A 1 21.08 -73.04 40.73
CA MET A 1 19.76 -72.50 40.32
C MET A 1 19.98 -71.33 39.36
N HIS A 2 19.05 -71.09 38.44
CA HIS A 2 19.06 -70.00 37.45
C HIS A 2 19.31 -68.61 38.08
N ASN A 3 19.85 -67.57 37.41
CA ASN A 3 20.12 -67.37 35.98
C ASN A 3 21.28 -66.36 35.73
N SER A 4 21.90 -66.43 34.54
CA SER A 4 22.42 -65.35 33.64
C SER A 4 22.27 -63.86 34.05
N SER A 5 22.98 -62.84 33.52
CA SER A 5 24.13 -62.60 32.60
C SER A 5 24.25 -61.05 32.46
N ARG A 6 25.29 -60.34 31.96
CA ARG A 6 26.67 -60.61 31.46
C ARG A 6 27.46 -59.26 31.47
N ILE A 7 28.76 -59.30 31.20
CA ILE A 7 29.63 -58.11 30.96
C ILE A 7 29.43 -57.62 29.49
N PRO A 8 29.45 -56.30 29.21
CA PRO A 8 30.55 -55.65 28.48
C PRO A 8 30.99 -54.31 29.13
N THR A 9 32.27 -53.96 29.26
CA THR A 9 33.24 -53.58 28.20
C THR A 9 32.90 -52.22 27.55
N PHE A 10 33.72 -51.22 27.84
CA PHE A 10 33.59 -49.84 27.35
C PHE A 10 33.80 -49.74 25.84
N PHE A 11 32.89 -49.07 25.15
CA PHE A 11 33.11 -48.50 23.81
C PHE A 11 33.13 -46.97 23.91
N THR A 12 34.19 -46.36 23.38
CA THR A 12 34.30 -44.91 23.19
C THR A 12 33.29 -44.41 22.17
N ALA A 13 32.43 -43.48 22.57
CA ALA A 13 31.58 -42.70 21.66
C ALA A 13 32.15 -41.28 21.53
N THR A 14 32.67 -40.95 20.36
CA THR A 14 33.16 -39.61 20.04
C THR A 14 31.96 -38.66 19.84
N LEU A 15 31.75 -37.72 20.76
CA LEU A 15 30.77 -36.65 20.57
C LEU A 15 31.27 -35.67 19.50
N VAL A 16 30.70 -35.76 18.31
CA VAL A 16 30.78 -34.67 17.32
C VAL A 16 29.81 -33.59 17.75
N ALA A 17 30.32 -32.56 18.42
CA ALA A 17 29.57 -31.35 18.72
C ALA A 17 29.40 -30.52 17.43
N ALA A 18 28.28 -30.73 16.73
CA ALA A 18 27.88 -29.88 15.61
C ALA A 18 27.43 -28.52 16.16
N ALA A 19 28.36 -27.58 16.29
CA ALA A 19 28.04 -26.19 16.60
C ALA A 19 27.33 -25.57 15.39
N LEU A 20 25.98 -25.51 15.42
CA LEU A 20 25.25 -24.60 14.55
C LEU A 20 25.62 -23.17 14.95
N ILE A 21 26.52 -22.57 14.18
CA ILE A 21 26.72 -21.13 14.19
C ILE A 21 25.46 -20.53 13.54
N ALA A 22 24.48 -20.17 14.38
CA ALA A 22 23.40 -19.28 13.98
C ALA A 22 24.03 -17.90 13.70
N ALA A 23 24.48 -17.71 12.46
CA ALA A 23 24.82 -16.38 11.98
C ALA A 23 23.57 -15.50 12.12
N PRO A 24 23.68 -14.26 12.63
CA PRO A 24 22.56 -13.35 12.56
C PRO A 24 22.29 -13.10 11.07
N GLN A 25 21.12 -13.53 10.59
CA GLN A 25 20.57 -12.95 9.37
C GLN A 25 20.32 -11.48 9.69
N LEU A 26 21.31 -10.65 9.35
CA LEU A 26 21.08 -9.24 9.08
C LEU A 26 19.90 -9.21 8.09
N ALA A 27 18.81 -8.57 8.51
CA ALA A 27 17.69 -8.35 7.62
C ALA A 27 18.18 -7.43 6.50
N GLU A 28 18.54 -8.03 5.36
CA GLU A 28 18.69 -7.30 4.12
C GLU A 28 17.34 -6.64 3.87
N ALA A 29 17.31 -5.31 3.87
CA ALA A 29 16.11 -4.57 3.51
C ALA A 29 15.76 -4.98 2.09
N GLN A 30 14.72 -5.79 1.94
CA GLN A 30 14.22 -6.19 0.63
C GLN A 30 13.69 -4.94 -0.05
N THR A 31 14.48 -4.34 -0.94
CA THR A 31 14.00 -3.39 -1.92
C THR A 31 13.03 -4.14 -2.83
N GLU A 32 11.74 -4.05 -2.53
CA GLU A 32 10.70 -4.59 -3.40
C GLU A 32 10.78 -3.86 -4.74
N PRO A 33 11.01 -4.56 -5.87
CA PRO A 33 11.19 -3.90 -7.16
C PRO A 33 10.01 -3.01 -7.57
N ALA A 34 8.81 -3.35 -7.08
CA ALA A 34 7.57 -2.64 -7.34
C ALA A 34 7.55 -1.20 -6.76
N LEU A 35 8.37 -0.91 -5.74
CA LEU A 35 8.53 0.43 -5.17
C LEU A 35 9.58 1.29 -5.89
N SER A 36 10.24 0.75 -6.91
CA SER A 36 11.30 1.42 -7.66
C SER A 36 10.78 1.98 -9.00
N GLN A 37 9.76 2.85 -8.94
CA GLN A 37 9.24 3.52 -10.13
C GLN A 37 10.11 4.71 -10.60
N VAL A 38 9.96 5.08 -11.88
CA VAL A 38 10.50 6.33 -12.44
C VAL A 38 9.38 6.99 -13.25
N VAL A 39 8.92 8.14 -12.77
CA VAL A 39 7.89 8.94 -13.46
C VAL A 39 8.56 9.88 -14.46
N THR A 40 8.17 9.81 -15.73
CA THR A 40 8.70 10.70 -16.78
C THR A 40 7.68 11.76 -17.22
N ALA A 41 8.17 12.84 -17.85
CA ALA A 41 7.32 13.98 -18.25
C ALA A 41 6.55 13.75 -19.56
N ASP A 42 6.84 12.65 -20.26
CA ASP A 42 6.27 12.22 -21.53
C ASP A 42 5.29 11.04 -21.38
N GLU A 43 4.98 10.63 -20.15
CA GLU A 43 3.90 9.67 -19.87
C GLU A 43 2.56 10.21 -20.40
N PRO A 44 1.81 9.44 -21.21
CA PRO A 44 0.56 9.90 -21.79
C PRO A 44 -0.50 10.23 -20.73
N ILE A 45 -1.23 11.31 -20.95
CA ILE A 45 -2.48 11.61 -20.22
C ILE A 45 -3.63 11.14 -21.11
N ALA A 46 -4.50 10.26 -20.58
CA ALA A 46 -5.71 9.83 -21.25
C ALA A 46 -6.67 11.02 -21.44
N PRO A 47 -7.39 11.14 -22.58
CA PRO A 47 -8.41 12.17 -22.75
C PRO A 47 -9.48 12.08 -21.65
N HIS A 48 -9.93 13.22 -21.12
CA HIS A 48 -11.01 13.26 -20.13
C HIS A 48 -12.31 12.68 -20.73
N GLY A 49 -13.02 11.84 -19.96
CA GLY A 49 -14.10 10.98 -20.43
C GLY A 49 -13.66 9.56 -20.84
N THR A 50 -12.39 9.18 -20.63
CA THR A 50 -11.86 7.84 -20.97
C THR A 50 -11.94 6.91 -19.77
N ALA A 51 -13.16 6.44 -19.50
CA ALA A 51 -13.46 5.58 -18.36
C ALA A 51 -12.60 4.30 -18.31
N VAL A 52 -12.13 3.93 -17.11
CA VAL A 52 -11.41 2.68 -16.82
C VAL A 52 -11.85 2.06 -15.50
N THR A 53 -11.74 0.74 -15.39
CA THR A 53 -11.89 0.01 -14.13
C THR A 53 -10.57 -0.65 -13.77
N LEU A 54 -10.03 -0.33 -12.59
CA LEU A 54 -8.84 -0.97 -12.03
C LEU A 54 -9.27 -2.14 -11.14
N THR A 55 -8.95 -3.36 -11.55
CA THR A 55 -9.24 -4.60 -10.80
C THR A 55 -8.03 -5.17 -10.08
N GLU A 56 -6.83 -4.83 -10.54
CA GLU A 56 -5.54 -5.20 -9.94
C GLU A 56 -4.43 -4.26 -10.42
N GLY A 57 -3.23 -4.38 -9.84
CA GLY A 57 -2.03 -3.65 -10.27
C GLY A 57 -1.80 -2.32 -9.57
N HIS A 58 -0.62 -1.76 -9.79
CA HIS A 58 -0.15 -0.52 -9.17
C HIS A 58 -0.83 0.72 -9.79
N ALA A 59 -1.17 1.68 -8.93
CA ALA A 59 -1.68 2.99 -9.31
C ALA A 59 -1.38 4.03 -8.24
N ASP A 60 -1.05 5.26 -8.63
CA ASP A 60 -0.78 6.37 -7.70
C ASP A 60 -1.59 7.62 -8.01
N ILE A 61 -2.18 8.21 -6.98
CA ILE A 61 -2.73 9.57 -7.05
C ILE A 61 -1.57 10.58 -6.95
N GLY A 62 -1.44 11.50 -7.90
CA GLY A 62 -0.34 12.47 -7.92
C GLY A 62 -0.73 13.82 -8.53
N PRO A 63 -0.22 14.95 -7.98
CA PRO A 63 -0.41 16.24 -8.61
C PRO A 63 0.46 16.37 -9.88
N VAL A 64 -0.12 16.89 -10.95
CA VAL A 64 0.53 17.08 -12.26
C VAL A 64 0.21 18.47 -12.77
N ILE A 65 1.22 19.22 -13.24
CA ILE A 65 0.98 20.46 -14.00
C ILE A 65 0.79 20.11 -15.48
N VAL A 66 -0.40 20.42 -16.01
CA VAL A 66 -0.82 20.23 -17.40
C VAL A 66 -1.34 21.57 -17.93
N ASP A 67 -0.86 22.05 -19.07
CA ASP A 67 -1.21 23.36 -19.65
C ASP A 67 -1.18 24.52 -18.62
N ASN A 68 -0.10 24.57 -17.84
CA ASN A 68 0.13 25.49 -16.73
C ASN A 68 -0.91 25.46 -15.59
N LYS A 69 -1.75 24.42 -15.50
CA LYS A 69 -2.72 24.21 -14.42
C LYS A 69 -2.31 23.02 -13.57
N LEU A 70 -2.36 23.18 -12.26
CA LEU A 70 -2.25 22.05 -11.33
C LEU A 70 -3.52 21.20 -11.43
N GLN A 71 -3.35 19.91 -11.66
CA GLN A 71 -4.40 18.90 -11.65
C GLN A 71 -4.01 17.79 -10.67
N LEU A 72 -5.00 17.08 -10.13
CA LEU A 72 -4.79 15.83 -9.40
C LEU A 72 -5.22 14.70 -10.33
N LEU A 73 -4.30 13.81 -10.67
CA LEU A 73 -4.51 12.71 -11.61
C LEU A 73 -4.10 11.39 -10.96
N LEU A 74 -4.52 10.27 -11.55
CA LEU A 74 -4.10 8.93 -11.17
C LEU A 74 -3.16 8.39 -12.24
N ARG A 75 -1.93 8.05 -11.87
CA ARG A 75 -0.96 7.33 -12.69
C ARG A 75 -1.28 5.84 -12.61
N ASP A 76 -1.72 5.27 -13.71
CA ASP A 76 -1.96 3.83 -13.88
C ASP A 76 -0.80 3.23 -14.68
N ASP A 77 0.01 2.41 -14.02
CA ASP A 77 1.10 1.62 -14.64
C ASP A 77 0.90 0.11 -14.47
N SER A 78 -0.34 -0.32 -14.25
CA SER A 78 -0.76 -1.72 -14.45
C SER A 78 -0.50 -2.21 -15.90
N ALA A 79 -0.38 -1.27 -16.84
CA ALA A 79 0.02 -1.48 -18.22
C ALA A 79 1.23 -0.63 -18.62
N THR A 80 1.94 -1.05 -19.67
CA THR A 80 3.04 -0.29 -20.28
C THR A 80 2.62 0.27 -21.65
N PRO A 81 2.80 1.58 -21.92
CA PRO A 81 3.35 2.60 -21.03
C PRO A 81 2.39 3.00 -19.90
N PRO A 82 2.92 3.46 -18.75
CA PRO A 82 2.15 4.16 -17.72
C PRO A 82 1.27 5.26 -18.32
N THR A 83 0.05 5.42 -17.83
CA THR A 83 -0.92 6.40 -18.32
C THR A 83 -1.53 7.18 -17.17
N TRP A 84 -1.47 8.50 -17.24
CA TRP A 84 -2.18 9.38 -16.32
C TRP A 84 -3.66 9.51 -16.71
N ARG A 85 -4.54 9.45 -15.72
CA ARG A 85 -6.00 9.44 -15.88
C ARG A 85 -6.66 10.44 -14.94
N TYR A 86 -7.81 10.95 -15.33
CA TYR A 86 -8.62 11.81 -14.46
C TYR A 86 -9.32 10.94 -13.41
N LEU A 87 -9.40 11.41 -12.15
CA LEU A 87 -9.96 10.62 -11.03
C LEU A 87 -11.43 10.25 -11.25
N ASP A 88 -12.20 11.12 -11.90
CA ASP A 88 -13.61 10.92 -12.24
C ASP A 88 -13.84 9.97 -13.43
N ASP A 89 -12.78 9.60 -14.16
CA ASP A 89 -12.78 8.53 -15.16
C ASP A 89 -12.38 7.15 -14.58
N VAL A 90 -11.96 7.07 -13.31
CA VAL A 90 -11.42 5.84 -12.71
C VAL A 90 -12.39 5.24 -11.68
N THR A 91 -12.71 3.96 -11.88
CA THR A 91 -13.34 3.10 -10.87
C THR A 91 -12.33 2.10 -10.33
N VAL A 92 -12.12 2.06 -9.02
CA VAL A 92 -11.35 1.02 -8.32
C VAL A 92 -12.29 -0.11 -7.90
N GLN A 93 -12.20 -1.28 -8.53
CA GLN A 93 -13.06 -2.43 -8.21
C GLN A 93 -12.41 -3.29 -7.11
N LEU A 94 -13.14 -3.51 -6.02
CA LEU A 94 -12.73 -4.39 -4.92
C LEU A 94 -13.59 -5.64 -4.93
N THR A 95 -13.01 -6.72 -5.47
CA THR A 95 -13.64 -8.05 -5.56
C THR A 95 -13.49 -8.83 -4.24
N ASP A 96 -13.94 -10.08 -4.22
CA ASP A 96 -13.71 -11.01 -3.09
C ASP A 96 -12.22 -11.13 -2.69
N ALA A 97 -11.27 -10.92 -3.63
CA ALA A 97 -9.83 -10.93 -3.34
C ALA A 97 -9.37 -9.78 -2.42
N ALA A 98 -10.13 -8.68 -2.38
CA ALA A 98 -9.85 -7.51 -1.53
C ALA A 98 -10.45 -7.64 -0.11
N GLN A 99 -11.14 -8.75 0.21
CA GLN A 99 -11.74 -8.96 1.52
C GLN A 99 -10.70 -9.37 2.57
N GLN A 100 -10.77 -8.76 3.76
CA GLN A 100 -9.91 -9.07 4.89
C GLN A 100 -10.72 -9.20 6.19
N GLN A 101 -10.25 -10.04 7.11
CA GLN A 101 -10.76 -10.14 8.48
C GLN A 101 -10.09 -9.09 9.37
N VAL A 102 -10.89 -8.22 10.00
CA VAL A 102 -10.41 -7.17 10.91
C VAL A 102 -9.66 -7.78 12.10
N ALA A 103 -8.46 -7.27 12.38
CA ALA A 103 -7.64 -7.70 13.51
C ALA A 103 -7.92 -6.89 14.79
N ASP A 104 -7.52 -7.42 15.94
CA ASP A 104 -7.53 -6.64 17.19
C ASP A 104 -6.67 -5.37 17.05
N GLY A 105 -7.17 -4.27 17.61
CA GLY A 105 -6.55 -2.93 17.50
C GLY A 105 -7.02 -2.08 16.32
N TYR A 106 -7.77 -2.65 15.36
CA TYR A 106 -8.23 -1.95 14.15
C TYR A 106 -9.66 -1.37 14.25
N ALA A 107 -10.19 -1.19 15.46
CA ALA A 107 -11.55 -0.69 15.69
C ALA A 107 -11.80 0.74 15.16
N PHE A 108 -10.75 1.51 14.85
CA PHE A 108 -10.85 2.83 14.21
C PHE A 108 -11.39 2.76 12.78
N THR A 109 -11.37 1.58 12.13
CA THR A 109 -11.97 1.34 10.81
C THR A 109 -13.50 1.43 10.83
N GLY A 110 -14.13 1.43 12.00
CA GLY A 110 -15.58 1.32 12.18
C GLY A 110 -16.09 -0.13 12.29
N ALA A 111 -15.24 -1.11 12.03
CA ALA A 111 -15.53 -2.55 12.14
C ALA A 111 -14.89 -3.17 13.39
N LYS A 112 -15.39 -4.35 13.80
CA LYS A 112 -14.91 -5.11 14.97
C LYS A 112 -13.94 -6.20 14.54
N ALA A 113 -13.08 -6.66 15.45
CA ALA A 113 -12.23 -7.82 15.18
C ALA A 113 -13.07 -9.06 14.77
N GLY A 114 -12.71 -9.67 13.64
CA GLY A 114 -13.48 -10.76 13.02
C GLY A 114 -14.67 -10.33 12.15
N ASP A 115 -14.87 -9.03 11.91
CA ASP A 115 -15.73 -8.56 10.82
C ASP A 115 -14.96 -8.62 9.48
N THR A 116 -15.68 -8.87 8.37
CA THR A 116 -15.12 -8.73 7.01
C THR A 116 -15.18 -7.28 6.55
N VAL A 117 -14.07 -6.78 5.99
CA VAL A 117 -13.96 -5.48 5.32
C VAL A 117 -13.35 -5.65 3.93
N TRP A 118 -13.58 -4.69 3.04
CA TRP A 118 -12.89 -4.60 1.74
C TRP A 118 -11.75 -3.59 1.88
N ALA A 119 -10.56 -3.91 1.38
CA ALA A 119 -9.44 -2.97 1.42
C ALA A 119 -8.53 -3.01 0.19
N VAL A 120 -8.06 -1.82 -0.19
CA VAL A 120 -6.82 -1.66 -0.97
C VAL A 120 -5.67 -1.66 0.03
N PRO A 121 -4.66 -2.53 -0.12
CA PRO A 121 -3.59 -2.65 0.88
C PRO A 121 -2.46 -1.66 0.68
N GLN A 122 -1.70 -1.44 1.76
CA GLN A 122 -0.40 -0.78 1.69
C GLN A 122 0.67 -1.62 0.96
N THR A 123 0.62 -2.94 1.08
CA THR A 123 1.57 -3.88 0.44
C THR A 123 0.85 -4.59 -0.70
N GLU A 124 1.51 -4.68 -1.86
CA GLU A 124 0.94 -5.30 -3.06
C GLU A 124 0.45 -6.73 -2.81
N ILE A 125 -0.76 -7.05 -3.29
CA ILE A 125 -1.29 -8.41 -3.37
C ILE A 125 -1.84 -8.64 -4.77
N ALA A 126 -1.44 -9.75 -5.39
CA ALA A 126 -1.93 -10.16 -6.71
C ALA A 126 -3.46 -10.31 -6.73
N GLY A 127 -4.12 -9.78 -7.76
CA GLY A 127 -5.58 -9.76 -7.87
C GLY A 127 -6.30 -8.69 -7.04
N VAL A 128 -5.57 -7.72 -6.47
CA VAL A 128 -6.13 -6.55 -5.76
C VAL A 128 -5.50 -5.27 -6.32
N PRO A 129 -6.25 -4.15 -6.49
CA PRO A 129 -5.64 -2.87 -6.85
C PRO A 129 -4.68 -2.39 -5.75
N TRP A 130 -3.52 -1.87 -6.13
CA TRP A 130 -2.52 -1.36 -5.20
C TRP A 130 -2.39 0.16 -5.35
N LEU A 131 -3.28 0.87 -4.66
CA LEU A 131 -3.48 2.33 -4.76
C LEU A 131 -2.62 3.09 -3.75
N GLY A 132 -1.77 3.97 -4.25
CA GLY A 132 -0.90 4.84 -3.48
C GLY A 132 -0.99 6.30 -3.88
N TRP A 133 0.09 7.02 -3.64
CA TRP A 133 0.32 8.37 -4.13
C TRP A 133 1.78 8.64 -4.44
N ASN A 134 2.03 9.56 -5.38
CA ASN A 134 3.36 10.06 -5.67
C ASN A 134 3.41 11.60 -5.83
N THR A 135 4.60 12.16 -5.60
CA THR A 135 4.97 13.55 -5.89
C THR A 135 6.20 13.59 -6.83
N GLN A 136 6.28 12.59 -7.72
CA GLN A 136 7.46 12.33 -8.55
C GLN A 136 7.35 12.92 -9.95
N HIS A 137 6.16 13.32 -10.40
CA HIS A 137 5.99 13.87 -11.75
C HIS A 137 6.89 15.10 -12.01
N PRO A 138 7.74 15.11 -13.06
CA PRO A 138 8.77 16.14 -13.23
C PRO A 138 8.24 17.58 -13.32
N SER A 139 6.99 17.79 -13.75
CA SER A 139 6.40 19.14 -13.82
C SER A 139 6.17 19.81 -12.46
N LEU A 140 6.25 19.06 -11.34
CA LEU A 140 6.27 19.62 -9.99
C LEU A 140 7.60 20.32 -9.64
N ALA A 141 8.67 20.05 -10.40
CA ALA A 141 10.02 20.60 -10.20
C ALA A 141 10.57 20.40 -8.77
N GLY A 142 10.28 19.25 -8.15
CA GLY A 142 10.77 18.91 -6.81
C GLY A 142 10.10 19.68 -5.67
N LYS A 143 8.83 20.10 -5.83
CA LYS A 143 8.01 20.67 -4.76
C LYS A 143 7.31 19.60 -3.94
N ASP A 144 7.16 19.88 -2.65
CA ASP A 144 6.27 19.13 -1.76
C ASP A 144 4.79 19.36 -2.11
N ALA A 145 3.94 18.46 -1.66
CA ALA A 145 2.49 18.56 -1.77
C ALA A 145 1.80 18.34 -0.41
N THR A 146 0.56 18.79 -0.30
CA THR A 146 -0.38 18.28 0.71
C THR A 146 -1.54 17.61 -0.04
N LEU A 147 -1.83 16.35 0.27
CA LEU A 147 -3.02 15.66 -0.21
C LEU A 147 -4.16 15.89 0.80
N HIS A 148 -5.35 16.16 0.26
CA HIS A 148 -6.56 16.43 1.03
C HIS A 148 -7.58 15.33 0.77
N PHE A 149 -7.94 14.62 1.83
CA PHE A 149 -8.97 13.59 1.86
C PHE A 149 -10.27 14.22 2.37
N GLY A 150 -11.18 14.49 1.44
CA GLY A 150 -12.49 15.05 1.69
C GLY A 150 -13.50 14.03 2.25
N PRO A 151 -14.81 14.32 2.17
CA PRO A 151 -15.83 13.39 2.63
C PRO A 151 -15.80 12.08 1.84
N HIS A 152 -16.16 11.01 2.55
CA HIS A 152 -16.57 9.73 1.99
C HIS A 152 -18.08 9.72 1.81
N GLU A 153 -18.55 9.21 0.68
CA GLU A 153 -19.96 8.88 0.44
C GLU A 153 -20.09 7.39 0.09
N GLY A 154 -21.11 6.74 0.62
CA GLY A 154 -21.38 5.31 0.43
C GLY A 154 -21.92 4.66 1.69
N ALA A 155 -22.12 3.34 1.67
CA ALA A 155 -22.54 2.59 2.85
C ALA A 155 -21.38 2.42 3.86
N GLY A 156 -21.71 2.09 5.12
CA GLY A 156 -20.71 1.76 6.14
C GLY A 156 -19.79 2.92 6.51
N ALA A 157 -18.53 2.61 6.80
CA ALA A 157 -17.47 3.56 7.09
C ALA A 157 -16.29 3.39 6.12
N PHE A 158 -15.53 4.47 5.95
CA PHE A 158 -14.24 4.50 5.27
C PHE A 158 -13.14 4.90 6.26
N SER A 159 -11.95 4.32 6.12
CA SER A 159 -10.75 4.75 6.83
C SER A 159 -9.51 4.58 5.96
N LEU A 160 -8.53 5.47 6.15
CA LEU A 160 -7.24 5.45 5.48
C LEU A 160 -6.13 5.42 6.54
N PHE A 161 -5.16 4.51 6.44
CA PHE A 161 -4.07 4.46 7.42
C PHE A 161 -2.78 3.82 6.90
N LEU A 162 -1.66 4.24 7.50
CA LEU A 162 -0.35 3.64 7.33
C LEU A 162 -0.06 2.63 8.44
N GLN A 163 0.58 1.51 8.08
CA GLN A 163 1.27 0.63 9.01
C GLN A 163 2.78 0.81 8.85
N ASN A 164 3.45 1.30 9.88
CA ASN A 164 4.88 1.65 9.82
C ASN A 164 5.83 0.47 10.14
N GLY A 165 5.40 -0.77 9.82
CA GLY A 165 6.16 -1.99 10.08
C GLY A 165 6.19 -2.45 11.54
N GLY A 166 6.39 -3.76 11.73
CA GLY A 166 6.46 -4.40 13.04
C GLY A 166 5.20 -4.18 13.89
N PHE A 167 5.37 -4.18 15.22
CA PHE A 167 4.27 -4.01 16.19
C PHE A 167 3.93 -2.53 16.48
N THR A 168 4.16 -1.63 15.52
CA THR A 168 3.73 -0.23 15.64
C THR A 168 2.21 -0.13 15.55
N ALA A 169 1.62 0.85 16.26
CA ALA A 169 0.20 1.13 16.11
C ALA A 169 -0.08 1.76 14.73
N PRO A 170 -1.22 1.45 14.09
CA PRO A 170 -1.63 2.08 12.84
C PRO A 170 -1.70 3.61 12.95
N GLN A 171 -1.19 4.30 11.94
CA GLN A 171 -1.28 5.75 11.80
C GLN A 171 -2.48 6.08 10.90
N VAL A 172 -3.61 6.43 11.51
CA VAL A 172 -4.80 6.91 10.78
C VAL A 172 -4.47 8.23 10.08
N ILE A 173 -4.76 8.30 8.78
CA ILE A 173 -4.67 9.52 7.98
C ILE A 173 -6.00 10.26 8.12
N GLY A 174 -5.92 11.54 8.47
CA GLY A 174 -7.08 12.43 8.59
C GLY A 174 -7.41 13.12 7.27
N GLN A 175 -7.89 14.37 7.36
CA GLN A 175 -8.24 15.16 6.17
C GLN A 175 -7.02 15.65 5.40
N ASP A 176 -5.88 15.88 6.05
CA ASP A 176 -4.68 16.42 5.43
C ASP A 176 -3.48 15.49 5.62
N MET A 177 -2.67 15.35 4.57
CA MET A 177 -1.41 14.62 4.61
C MET A 177 -0.33 15.37 3.83
N TYR A 178 0.70 15.81 4.53
CA TYR A 178 1.91 16.34 3.91
C TYR A 178 2.68 15.21 3.22
N VAL A 179 3.07 15.44 1.97
CA VAL A 179 3.86 14.50 1.16
C VAL A 179 5.07 15.25 0.61
N ALA A 180 6.26 14.84 1.05
CA ALA A 180 7.51 15.46 0.63
C ALA A 180 7.75 15.27 -0.88
N ALA A 181 8.52 16.16 -1.52
CA ALA A 181 8.89 16.05 -2.92
C ALA A 181 9.56 14.71 -3.26
N GLY A 182 9.19 14.11 -4.40
CA GLY A 182 9.78 12.84 -4.87
C GLY A 182 9.35 11.59 -4.09
N THR A 183 8.36 11.70 -3.19
CA THR A 183 7.80 10.57 -2.45
C THR A 183 6.96 9.69 -3.36
N HIS A 184 7.03 8.39 -3.11
CA HIS A 184 6.05 7.38 -3.52
C HIS A 184 5.71 6.57 -2.26
N ALA A 185 4.43 6.38 -1.96
CA ALA A 185 3.98 5.59 -0.82
C ALA A 185 2.54 5.07 -1.00
N HIS A 186 2.24 3.97 -0.31
CA HIS A 186 0.91 3.36 -0.26
C HIS A 186 0.34 3.39 1.15
N ALA A 187 -0.98 3.15 1.25
CA ALA A 187 -1.70 3.04 2.51
C ALA A 187 -2.81 2.00 2.40
N ASN A 188 -3.39 1.65 3.55
CA ASN A 188 -4.55 0.78 3.62
C ASN A 188 -5.82 1.65 3.51
N TRP A 189 -6.55 1.52 2.41
CA TRP A 189 -7.88 2.12 2.21
C TRP A 189 -8.91 1.06 2.58
N VAL A 190 -9.72 1.27 3.61
CA VAL A 190 -10.62 0.25 4.16
C VAL A 190 -12.06 0.73 4.20
N PHE A 191 -12.97 -0.14 3.73
CA PHE A 191 -14.40 0.10 3.67
C PHE A 191 -15.16 -1.04 4.36
N THR A 192 -16.22 -0.71 5.12
CA THR A 192 -16.94 -1.68 5.97
C THR A 192 -18.27 -2.19 5.40
N ALA A 193 -18.59 -1.88 4.15
CA ALA A 193 -19.81 -2.30 3.47
C ALA A 193 -19.56 -2.38 1.96
N PRO A 194 -20.31 -3.23 1.22
CA PRO A 194 -20.22 -3.29 -0.24
C PRO A 194 -21.11 -2.22 -0.93
N GLY A 195 -20.89 -2.05 -2.23
CA GLY A 195 -21.60 -1.11 -3.11
C GLY A 195 -20.69 -0.03 -3.69
N THR A 196 -21.28 1.03 -4.22
CA THR A 196 -20.57 2.21 -4.73
C THR A 196 -20.17 3.12 -3.57
N HIS A 197 -18.91 3.54 -3.54
CA HIS A 197 -18.39 4.56 -2.65
C HIS A 197 -17.61 5.61 -3.43
N THR A 198 -17.54 6.83 -2.91
CA THR A 198 -16.64 7.86 -3.43
C THR A 198 -15.84 8.49 -2.30
N VAL A 199 -14.61 8.92 -2.62
CA VAL A 199 -13.78 9.74 -1.73
C VAL A 199 -13.37 10.97 -2.52
N ALA A 200 -13.71 12.16 -2.03
CA ALA A 200 -13.29 13.42 -2.63
C ALA A 200 -11.81 13.67 -2.34
N LEU A 201 -11.02 13.99 -3.37
CA LEU A 201 -9.57 14.18 -3.27
C LEU A 201 -9.16 15.52 -3.92
N SER A 202 -8.28 16.27 -3.25
CA SER A 202 -7.57 17.41 -3.86
C SER A 202 -6.13 17.45 -3.39
N ALA A 203 -5.31 18.28 -4.04
CA ALA A 203 -3.92 18.50 -3.64
C ALA A 203 -3.56 19.99 -3.63
N THR A 204 -2.69 20.38 -2.71
CA THR A 204 -2.06 21.70 -2.67
C THR A 204 -0.57 21.58 -2.96
N VAL A 205 -0.05 22.38 -3.90
CA VAL A 205 1.38 22.47 -4.24
C VAL A 205 1.79 23.94 -4.23
N GLY A 206 2.57 24.34 -3.23
CA GLY A 206 2.77 25.76 -2.91
C GLY A 206 1.44 26.42 -2.50
N ASP A 207 1.12 27.57 -3.08
CA ASP A 207 -0.13 28.32 -2.80
C ASP A 207 -1.31 27.94 -3.72
N VAL A 208 -1.19 26.85 -4.50
CA VAL A 208 -2.20 26.43 -5.48
C VAL A 208 -2.83 25.11 -5.05
N THR A 209 -4.15 25.12 -4.84
CA THR A 209 -4.98 23.94 -4.52
C THR A 209 -5.82 23.53 -5.74
N THR A 210 -5.92 22.24 -6.02
CA THR A 210 -6.83 21.71 -7.06
C THR A 210 -8.28 21.75 -6.59
N THR A 211 -9.22 21.80 -7.53
CA THR A 211 -10.62 21.46 -7.22
C THR A 211 -10.68 20.01 -6.69
N PRO A 212 -11.51 19.71 -5.67
CA PRO A 212 -11.79 18.33 -5.28
C PRO A 212 -12.43 17.52 -6.41
N VAL A 213 -11.95 16.30 -6.63
CA VAL A 213 -12.48 15.32 -7.59
C VAL A 213 -12.74 14.02 -6.85
N ASN A 214 -13.86 13.37 -7.13
CA ASN A 214 -14.20 12.09 -6.51
C ASN A 214 -13.48 10.95 -7.23
N LEU A 215 -12.77 10.11 -6.47
CA LEU A 215 -12.37 8.78 -6.93
C LEU A 215 -13.47 7.78 -6.53
N THR A 216 -13.88 6.92 -7.47
CA THR A 216 -14.95 5.95 -7.25
C THR A 216 -14.39 4.58 -6.90
N PHE A 217 -14.99 3.93 -5.90
CA PHE A 217 -14.72 2.56 -5.50
C PHE A 217 -16.00 1.74 -5.64
N GLU A 218 -15.92 0.58 -6.30
CA GLU A 218 -17.03 -0.36 -6.46
C GLU A 218 -16.69 -1.67 -5.75
N LEU A 219 -17.48 -2.02 -4.74
CA LEU A 219 -17.20 -3.14 -3.83
C LEU A 219 -18.23 -4.25 -4.06
N ASP A 220 -17.74 -5.42 -4.43
CA ASP A 220 -18.61 -6.55 -4.78
C ASP A 220 -19.49 -6.95 -3.59
N SER A 221 -20.80 -6.85 -3.79
CA SER A 221 -21.84 -7.31 -2.84
C SER A 221 -22.05 -8.83 -2.86
N SER A 222 -21.01 -9.57 -3.28
CA SER A 222 -20.91 -11.02 -3.22
C SER A 222 -21.24 -11.48 -1.81
N THR A 223 -22.46 -11.98 -1.60
CA THR A 223 -22.81 -12.62 -0.34
C THR A 223 -21.92 -13.84 -0.24
N ALA A 224 -20.98 -13.82 0.70
CA ALA A 224 -20.07 -14.93 0.97
C ALA A 224 -20.90 -16.22 1.08
N SER A 225 -20.93 -16.99 -0.02
CA SER A 225 -21.50 -18.32 0.02
C SER A 225 -20.66 -19.10 1.00
N ALA A 226 -21.30 -19.71 1.99
CA ALA A 226 -20.62 -20.39 3.08
C ALA A 226 -19.97 -21.72 2.63
N SER A 227 -19.06 -21.66 1.68
CA SER A 227 -17.91 -22.54 1.66
C SER A 227 -17.13 -22.27 2.93
N THR A 228 -17.26 -23.19 3.89
CA THR A 228 -16.51 -23.19 5.15
C THR A 228 -15.05 -22.83 4.87
N PRO A 229 -14.53 -21.68 5.36
CA PRO A 229 -13.14 -21.35 5.13
C PRO A 229 -12.29 -22.43 5.79
N SER A 230 -11.47 -23.13 5.01
CA SER A 230 -10.34 -23.86 5.56
C SER A 230 -9.45 -22.81 6.21
N VAL A 231 -9.49 -22.71 7.54
CA VAL A 231 -8.72 -21.74 8.33
C VAL A 231 -7.24 -22.11 8.30
N SER A 232 -6.62 -21.88 7.15
CA SER A 232 -5.27 -21.33 7.14
C SER A 232 -5.46 -19.88 7.52
N ALA A 233 -5.11 -19.53 8.76
CA ALA A 233 -5.19 -18.15 9.23
C ALA A 233 -4.12 -17.33 8.50
N SER A 234 -4.48 -16.78 7.33
CA SER A 234 -3.68 -15.76 6.67
C SER A 234 -3.52 -14.60 7.65
N VAL A 235 -2.27 -14.30 8.02
CA VAL A 235 -1.97 -13.14 8.86
C VAL A 235 -2.50 -11.91 8.13
N PRO A 236 -3.40 -11.11 8.74
CA PRO A 236 -3.95 -9.94 8.08
C PRO A 236 -2.84 -9.02 7.55
N TRP A 237 -2.95 -8.64 6.28
CA TRP A 237 -1.89 -7.95 5.54
C TRP A 237 -1.36 -6.66 6.18
N TRP A 238 -2.22 -5.90 6.87
CA TRP A 238 -1.83 -4.71 7.63
C TRP A 238 -0.97 -5.03 8.86
N ILE A 239 -0.69 -6.30 9.19
CA ILE A 239 0.33 -6.72 10.17
C ILE A 239 1.67 -7.01 9.48
N LEU A 240 1.64 -7.40 8.19
CA LEU A 240 2.83 -7.74 7.39
C LEU A 240 3.47 -6.52 6.72
N ALA A 241 2.71 -5.42 6.57
CA ALA A 241 3.13 -4.23 5.86
C ALA A 241 4.41 -3.60 6.43
N ILE A 242 5.53 -3.81 5.73
CA ILE A 242 6.79 -3.11 5.96
C ILE A 242 6.65 -1.71 5.35
N GLY A 243 6.65 -0.68 6.18
CA GLY A 243 6.51 0.71 5.75
C GLY A 243 7.71 1.19 4.93
N ALA A 244 7.65 1.03 3.61
CA ALA A 244 8.68 1.49 2.70
C ALA A 244 8.40 2.93 2.22
N LEU A 245 8.73 3.90 3.08
CA LEU A 245 8.84 5.29 2.66
C LEU A 245 10.13 5.46 1.82
N VAL A 246 10.06 5.22 0.51
CA VAL A 246 11.23 5.34 -0.38
C VAL A 246 11.52 6.81 -0.67
N LEU A 247 12.23 7.45 0.26
CA LEU A 247 12.84 8.77 0.05
C LEU A 247 14.01 8.66 -0.94
N VAL A 248 13.74 8.79 -2.24
CA VAL A 248 14.80 8.93 -3.26
C VAL A 248 15.43 10.33 -3.13
N ALA A 249 16.44 10.43 -2.26
CA ALA A 249 17.20 11.65 -2.08
C ALA A 249 17.99 12.00 -3.37
N GLY A 250 17.61 13.12 -4.01
CA GLY A 250 18.31 13.65 -5.18
C GLY A 250 19.72 14.15 -4.85
N VAL A 251 20.73 13.28 -4.93
CA VAL A 251 22.14 13.66 -4.74
C VAL A 251 22.74 14.23 -6.04
N ILE A 252 22.65 15.56 -6.20
CA ILE A 252 23.58 16.31 -7.07
C ILE A 252 24.22 17.47 -6.28
N LEU A 253 25.33 17.13 -5.64
CA LEU A 253 26.51 17.96 -5.36
C LEU A 253 26.35 19.50 -5.42
N PHE A 254 26.10 20.15 -4.28
CA PHE A 254 26.49 21.55 -4.08
C PHE A 254 27.78 21.65 -3.25
N ALA A 255 28.90 21.31 -3.88
CA ALA A 255 30.21 21.39 -3.25
C ALA A 255 30.74 22.84 -3.28
N ARG A 256 30.76 23.48 -2.10
CA ARG A 256 31.61 24.64 -1.72
C ARG A 256 31.58 25.87 -2.64
N SER A 257 31.06 26.96 -2.09
CA SER A 257 31.97 28.04 -1.67
C SER A 257 31.46 28.80 -0.44
N ARG A 258 32.24 28.78 0.64
CA ARG A 258 32.27 29.87 1.63
C ARG A 258 33.39 30.81 1.21
N ARG A 259 33.05 32.05 0.85
CA ARG A 259 33.81 33.27 1.15
C ARG A 259 32.81 34.41 1.26
#